data_AF-A0A970AFL7-F1
#
_entry.id   AF-A0A970AFL7-F1
#
_cell.length_a   1.000
_cell.length_b   1.000
_cell.length_c   1.000
_cell.angle_alpha   90.00
_cell.angle_beta   90.00
_cell.angle_gamma   90.00
#
_symmetry.space_group_name_H-M   'P 1'
#
loop_
_entity.id
_entity.type
_entity.pdbx_description
1 polymer ?
#
loop_
_entity_poly.entity_id
_entity_poly.type
_entity_poly.pdbx_seq_one_letter_code
_entity_poly.pdbx_strand_id
1 'polypeptide(L)'
;MTAAIAEFFNTVLSYIFSLVPNLGVSIIILSVIVKAITFPLNNKQIESAKKMQDLQPEIKRIQQKYKNDPEKQNKELMEFMQANKINPLAGCLPLLIQLPILVGIFRMLSQINDFGIVNLPNFSPYLIPSLEFINLLSLSRESPILYAFPIISGLTTFLYSRLTMTDPNQKTLLYLMPALITYLSFNFPAGLVLYWTMNNLLSIGQHYLVSGLKRGKEAPVKAGTEIDGSKVGAKSKEEKNNPKEGKKKEGKKK
;
A
#
# COMPACT_ATOMS: atom_id res chain seq x y z
N MET A 1 17.97 -2.40 15.84
CA MET A 1 16.79 -2.97 15.14
C MET A 1 17.04 -3.13 13.64
N THR A 2 17.42 -2.09 12.91
CA THR A 2 17.63 -2.17 11.44
C THR A 2 18.84 -3.02 11.02
N ALA A 3 19.90 -3.07 11.82
CA ALA A 3 21.07 -3.94 11.58
C ALA A 3 20.70 -5.43 11.66
N ALA A 4 20.00 -5.85 12.72
CA ALA A 4 19.54 -7.22 12.88
C ALA A 4 18.62 -7.70 11.73
N ILE A 5 17.76 -6.81 11.22
CA ILE A 5 16.92 -7.12 10.05
C ILE A 5 17.81 -7.31 8.80
N ALA A 6 18.81 -6.45 8.61
CA ALA A 6 19.75 -6.59 7.50
C ALA A 6 20.59 -7.88 7.58
N GLU A 7 21.09 -8.24 8.76
CA GLU A 7 21.82 -9.49 9.02
C GLU A 7 20.97 -10.73 8.77
N PHE A 8 19.69 -10.69 9.13
CA PHE A 8 18.75 -11.75 8.81
C PHE A 8 18.63 -11.94 7.29
N PHE A 9 18.35 -10.87 6.55
CA PHE A 9 18.26 -10.96 5.08
C PHE A 9 19.58 -11.39 4.45
N ASN A 10 20.71 -10.94 5.01
CA ASN A 10 22.04 -11.34 4.56
C ASN A 10 22.24 -12.86 4.70
N THR A 11 21.91 -13.41 5.87
CA THR A 11 22.04 -14.84 6.15
C THR A 11 21.21 -15.67 5.17
N VAL A 12 19.96 -15.26 4.93
CA VAL A 12 19.06 -15.94 3.98
C VAL A 12 19.61 -15.82 2.55
N LEU A 13 20.04 -14.63 2.14
CA LEU A 13 20.57 -14.41 0.79
C LEU A 13 21.87 -15.18 0.55
N SER A 14 22.80 -15.21 1.50
CA SER A 14 24.03 -16.00 1.45
C SER A 14 23.75 -17.49 1.29
N TYR A 15 22.74 -17.99 2.02
CA TYR A 15 22.32 -19.38 1.90
C TYR A 15 21.72 -19.69 0.52
N ILE A 16 20.92 -18.78 -0.04
CA ILE A 16 20.40 -18.96 -1.41
C ILE A 16 21.54 -18.90 -2.43
N PHE A 17 22.49 -17.97 -2.24
CA PHE A 17 23.62 -17.78 -3.14
C PHE A 17 24.59 -18.97 -3.13
N SER A 18 24.74 -19.67 -1.99
CA SER A 18 25.55 -20.90 -1.95
C SER A 18 24.92 -22.06 -2.73
N LEU A 19 23.60 -22.06 -2.90
CA LEU A 19 22.88 -23.02 -3.74
C LEU A 19 22.88 -22.61 -5.21
N VAL A 20 22.70 -21.32 -5.48
CA VAL A 20 22.66 -20.75 -6.82
C VAL A 20 23.63 -19.55 -6.84
N PRO A 21 24.87 -19.72 -7.35
CA PRO A 21 25.91 -18.69 -7.32
C PRO A 21 25.67 -17.60 -8.38
N ASN A 22 24.48 -17.02 -8.32
CA ASN A 22 23.98 -15.96 -9.16
C ASN A 22 23.16 -15.02 -8.26
N LEU A 23 23.68 -13.82 -8.04
CA LEU A 23 23.12 -12.90 -7.06
C LEU A 23 21.74 -12.36 -7.50
N GLY A 24 21.46 -12.22 -8.80
CA GLY A 24 20.14 -11.78 -9.27
C GLY A 24 19.07 -12.85 -9.05
N VAL A 25 19.41 -14.12 -9.32
CA VAL A 25 18.50 -15.25 -9.10
C VAL A 25 18.26 -15.39 -7.60
N SER A 26 19.31 -15.21 -6.80
CA SER A 26 19.22 -15.26 -5.36
C SER A 26 18.26 -14.21 -4.80
N ILE A 27 18.29 -12.99 -5.34
CA ILE A 27 17.35 -11.92 -4.97
C ILE A 27 15.93 -12.26 -5.43
N ILE A 28 15.73 -12.81 -6.62
CA ILE A 28 14.41 -13.23 -7.11
C ILE A 28 13.82 -14.31 -6.19
N ILE A 29 14.62 -15.32 -5.82
CA ILE A 29 14.22 -16.37 -4.88
C ILE A 29 13.88 -15.76 -3.52
N LEU A 30 14.71 -14.84 -3.01
CA LEU A 30 14.43 -14.12 -1.78
C LEU A 30 13.08 -13.38 -1.84
N SER A 31 12.77 -12.68 -2.94
CA SER A 31 11.48 -12.04 -3.15
C SER A 31 10.32 -13.04 -3.08
N VAL A 32 10.46 -14.22 -3.69
CA VAL A 32 9.43 -15.26 -3.65
C VAL A 32 9.23 -15.78 -2.22
N ILE A 33 10.31 -16.02 -1.47
CA ILE A 33 10.23 -16.48 -0.07
C ILE A 33 9.54 -15.45 0.81
N VAL A 34 9.94 -14.18 0.74
CA VAL A 34 9.31 -13.09 1.49
C VAL A 34 7.84 -12.98 1.13
N LYS A 35 7.50 -13.10 -0.16
CA LYS A 35 6.12 -13.05 -0.63
C LYS A 35 5.28 -14.23 -0.12
N ALA A 36 5.85 -15.44 -0.09
CA ALA A 36 5.19 -16.62 0.44
C ALA A 36 4.89 -16.48 1.94
N ILE A 37 5.84 -15.99 2.73
CA ILE A 37 5.65 -15.74 4.17
C ILE A 37 4.57 -14.68 4.40
N THR A 38 4.59 -13.61 3.61
CA THR A 38 3.61 -12.50 3.73
C THR A 38 2.29 -12.76 3.00
N PHE A 39 2.14 -13.90 2.33
CA PHE A 39 0.98 -14.24 1.51
C PHE A 39 -0.38 -14.12 2.24
N PRO A 40 -0.59 -14.74 3.42
CA PRO A 40 -1.89 -14.67 4.09
C PRO A 40 -2.24 -13.25 4.54
N LEU A 41 -1.23 -12.46 4.90
CA LEU A 41 -1.39 -11.06 5.31
C LEU A 41 -1.77 -10.20 4.10
N ASN A 42 -1.06 -10.35 2.98
CA ASN A 42 -1.33 -9.64 1.74
C ASN A 42 -2.72 -9.98 1.17
N ASN A 43 -3.19 -11.23 1.32
CA ASN A 43 -4.55 -11.62 0.90
C ASN A 43 -5.64 -10.83 1.64
N LYS A 44 -5.47 -10.61 2.95
CA LYS A 44 -6.41 -9.80 3.75
C LYS A 44 -6.41 -8.34 3.29
N GLN A 45 -5.25 -7.81 2.92
CA GLN A 45 -5.12 -6.45 2.41
C GLN A 45 -5.84 -6.29 1.06
N ILE A 46 -5.65 -7.23 0.13
CA ILE A 46 -6.32 -7.25 -1.18
C ILE A 46 -7.84 -7.35 -0.99
N GLU A 47 -8.32 -8.19 -0.07
CA GLU A 47 -9.76 -8.28 0.22
C GLU A 47 -10.34 -6.96 0.74
N SER A 48 -9.64 -6.29 1.66
CA SER A 48 -10.10 -5.01 2.17
C SER A 48 -10.09 -3.92 1.10
N ALA A 49 -9.10 -3.91 0.21
CA ALA A 49 -9.05 -3.00 -0.92
C ALA A 49 -10.21 -3.25 -1.90
N LYS A 50 -10.53 -4.53 -2.20
CA LYS A 50 -11.66 -4.87 -3.06
C LYS A 50 -13.00 -4.41 -2.48
N LYS A 51 -13.26 -4.64 -1.18
CA LYS A 51 -14.47 -4.13 -0.51
C LYS A 51 -14.62 -2.61 -0.61
N MET A 52 -13.50 -1.90 -0.53
CA MET A 52 -13.48 -0.44 -0.75
C MET A 52 -13.80 -0.06 -2.20
N GLN A 53 -13.34 -0.84 -3.18
CA GLN A 53 -13.70 -0.66 -4.60
C GLN A 53 -15.20 -0.87 -4.83
N ASP A 54 -15.76 -1.94 -4.25
CA ASP A 54 -17.18 -2.30 -4.41
C ASP A 54 -18.11 -1.22 -3.82
N LEU A 55 -17.68 -0.51 -2.76
CA LEU A 55 -18.44 0.60 -2.15
C LEU A 55 -18.13 2.00 -2.71
N GLN A 56 -17.22 2.13 -3.68
CA GLN A 56 -16.95 3.41 -4.36
C GLN A 56 -18.21 4.14 -4.88
N PRO A 57 -19.25 3.49 -5.45
CA PRO A 57 -20.43 4.23 -5.91
C PRO A 57 -21.15 4.96 -4.76
N GLU A 58 -21.30 4.32 -3.60
CA GLU A 58 -21.96 4.96 -2.45
C GLU A 58 -21.08 6.04 -1.80
N ILE A 59 -19.76 5.82 -1.76
CA ILE A 59 -18.80 6.85 -1.32
C ILE A 59 -18.94 8.11 -2.18
N LYS A 60 -19.01 7.95 -3.51
CA LYS A 60 -19.23 9.07 -4.44
C LYS A 60 -20.58 9.75 -4.22
N ARG A 61 -21.63 8.97 -3.92
CA ARG A 61 -22.96 9.50 -3.64
C ARG A 61 -22.95 10.39 -2.39
N ILE A 62 -22.32 9.95 -1.31
CA ILE A 62 -22.14 10.75 -0.08
C ILE A 62 -21.35 12.02 -0.38
N GLN A 63 -20.26 11.89 -1.14
CA GLN A 63 -19.43 13.04 -1.52
C GLN A 63 -20.22 14.09 -2.32
N GLN A 64 -21.05 13.66 -3.27
CA GLN A 64 -21.90 14.55 -4.06
C GLN A 64 -23.01 15.19 -3.23
N LYS A 65 -23.67 14.42 -2.35
CA LYS A 65 -24.77 14.90 -1.50
C LYS A 65 -24.32 16.03 -0.57
N TYR A 66 -23.12 15.94 -0.03
CA TYR A 66 -22.58 16.91 0.93
C TYR A 66 -21.45 17.78 0.36
N LYS A 67 -21.42 18.00 -0.97
CA LYS A 67 -20.36 18.79 -1.64
C LYS A 67 -20.19 20.20 -1.07
N ASN A 68 -21.26 20.80 -0.56
CA ASN A 68 -21.28 22.15 0.01
C ASN A 68 -21.02 22.19 1.53
N ASP A 69 -20.85 21.04 2.18
CA ASP A 69 -20.66 20.90 3.62
C ASP A 69 -19.57 19.86 3.91
N PRO A 70 -18.29 20.27 3.91
CA PRO A 70 -17.14 19.37 4.07
C PRO A 70 -17.11 18.66 5.41
N GLU A 71 -17.57 19.33 6.48
CA GLU A 71 -17.62 18.75 7.81
C GLU A 71 -18.61 17.59 7.85
N LYS A 72 -19.81 17.80 7.32
CA LYS A 72 -20.83 16.76 7.25
C LYS A 72 -20.43 15.64 6.28
N GLN A 73 -19.79 15.98 5.17
CA GLN A 73 -19.25 15.00 4.22
C GLN A 73 -18.26 14.05 4.89
N ASN A 74 -17.29 14.58 5.64
CA ASN A 74 -16.28 13.78 6.32
C ASN A 74 -16.89 12.89 7.41
N LYS A 75 -17.85 13.43 8.18
CA LYS A 75 -18.55 12.68 9.22
C LYS A 75 -19.33 11.50 8.64
N GLU A 76 -20.16 11.75 7.63
CA GLU A 76 -21.00 10.73 6.99
C GLU A 76 -20.17 9.68 6.27
N LEU A 77 -19.06 10.09 5.64
CA LEU A 77 -18.12 9.16 5.04
C LEU A 77 -17.46 8.25 6.09
N MET A 78 -17.06 8.80 7.24
CA MET A 78 -16.47 8.03 8.33
C MET A 78 -17.49 7.06 8.95
N GLU A 79 -18.72 7.52 9.20
CA GLU A 79 -19.82 6.68 9.69
C GLU A 79 -20.15 5.56 8.70
N PHE A 80 -20.20 5.85 7.40
CA PHE A 80 -20.41 4.86 6.34
C PHE A 80 -19.30 3.80 6.30
N MET A 81 -18.03 4.22 6.39
CA MET A 81 -16.89 3.30 6.43
C MET A 81 -16.92 2.41 7.68
N GLN A 82 -17.27 2.97 8.85
CA GLN A 82 -17.38 2.23 10.11
C GLN A 82 -18.54 1.22 10.07
N ALA A 83 -19.71 1.62 9.57
CA ALA A 83 -20.87 0.75 9.41
C ALA A 83 -20.56 -0.46 8.51
N ASN A 84 -19.78 -0.24 7.46
CA ASN A 84 -19.33 -1.30 6.55
C ASN A 84 -18.04 -2.01 6.98
N LYS A 85 -17.46 -1.65 8.14
CA LYS A 85 -16.23 -2.21 8.71
C LYS A 85 -15.03 -2.15 7.75
N ILE A 86 -14.93 -1.07 6.99
CA ILE A 86 -13.83 -0.83 6.05
C ILE A 86 -12.80 0.10 6.69
N ASN A 87 -11.52 -0.28 6.59
CA ASN A 87 -10.41 0.55 7.03
C ASN A 87 -9.85 1.33 5.82
N PRO A 88 -9.90 2.68 5.81
CA PRO A 88 -9.35 3.49 4.70
C PRO A 88 -7.84 3.30 4.53
N LEU A 89 -7.12 2.93 5.59
CA LEU A 89 -5.68 2.68 5.55
C LEU A 89 -5.32 1.32 4.94
N ALA A 90 -6.30 0.44 4.68
CA ALA A 90 -6.00 -0.89 4.14
C ALA A 90 -5.32 -0.83 2.76
N GLY A 91 -5.53 0.23 1.98
CA GLY A 91 -4.87 0.44 0.68
C GLY A 91 -3.40 0.85 0.79
N CYS A 92 -2.99 1.53 1.86
CA CYS A 92 -1.60 1.93 2.11
C CYS A 92 -0.89 1.05 3.14
N LEU A 93 -1.62 0.18 3.84
CA LEU A 93 -1.09 -0.83 4.75
C LEU A 93 0.00 -1.74 4.15
N PRO A 94 -0.05 -2.15 2.86
CA PRO A 94 1.05 -2.89 2.24
C PRO A 94 2.38 -2.15 2.37
N LEU A 95 2.37 -0.82 2.19
CA LEU A 95 3.57 0.00 2.27
C LEU A 95 4.14 0.01 3.69
N LEU A 96 3.30 0.13 4.72
CA LEU A 96 3.76 0.18 6.12
C LEU A 96 4.45 -1.11 6.56
N ILE A 97 3.90 -2.27 6.18
CA ILE A 97 4.53 -3.57 6.48
C ILE A 97 5.78 -3.78 5.61
N GLN A 98 5.80 -3.23 4.40
CA GLN A 98 6.94 -3.34 3.50
C GLN A 98 8.12 -2.48 3.96
N LEU A 99 7.89 -1.34 4.62
CA LEU A 99 8.96 -0.41 5.01
C LEU A 99 10.09 -1.09 5.82
N PRO A 100 9.83 -1.87 6.89
CA PRO A 100 10.88 -2.59 7.60
C PRO A 100 11.68 -3.57 6.73
N ILE A 101 10.98 -4.32 5.87
CA ILE A 101 11.59 -5.29 4.95
C ILE A 101 12.48 -4.56 3.93
N LEU A 102 11.97 -3.47 3.36
CA LEU A 102 12.67 -2.65 2.39
C LEU A 102 13.95 -2.04 2.98
N VAL A 103 13.86 -1.49 4.20
CA VAL A 103 15.02 -0.92 4.91
C VAL A 103 16.08 -1.99 5.19
N GLY A 104 15.66 -3.21 5.56
CA GLY A 104 16.56 -4.34 5.77
C GLY A 104 17.32 -4.72 4.51
N ILE A 105 16.60 -4.93 3.41
CA ILE A 105 17.18 -5.31 2.11
C ILE A 105 18.05 -4.19 1.55
N PHE A 106 17.61 -2.93 1.66
CA PHE A 106 18.41 -1.78 1.25
C PHE A 106 19.74 -1.70 2.01
N ARG A 107 19.72 -1.86 3.34
CA ARG A 107 20.96 -1.85 4.14
C ARG A 107 21.90 -2.99 3.76
N MET A 108 21.36 -4.21 3.67
CA MET A 108 22.11 -5.39 3.27
C MET A 108 22.78 -5.18 1.90
N LEU A 109 22.03 -4.70 0.90
CA LEU A 109 22.56 -4.50 -0.44
C LEU A 109 23.51 -3.31 -0.54
N SER A 110 23.27 -2.23 0.21
CA SER A 110 24.16 -1.06 0.22
C SER A 110 25.51 -1.34 0.86
N GLN A 111 25.57 -2.33 1.76
CA GLN A 111 26.77 -2.73 2.51
C GLN A 111 27.18 -4.17 2.17
N ILE A 112 26.85 -4.67 0.99
CA ILE A 112 27.00 -6.09 0.64
C ILE A 112 28.46 -6.59 0.74
N ASN A 113 29.43 -5.69 0.54
CA ASN A 113 30.86 -5.98 0.72
C ASN A 113 31.22 -6.20 2.20
N ASP A 114 30.63 -5.41 3.11
CA ASP A 114 30.84 -5.52 4.56
C ASP A 114 30.26 -6.83 5.11
N PHE A 115 29.21 -7.33 4.45
CA PHE A 115 28.53 -8.56 4.82
C PHE A 115 29.13 -9.84 4.22
N GLY A 116 30.15 -9.73 3.36
CA GLY A 116 30.96 -10.86 2.90
C GLY A 116 30.28 -11.85 1.94
N ILE A 117 29.07 -11.58 1.42
CA ILE A 117 28.42 -12.46 0.42
C ILE A 117 29.27 -12.56 -0.84
N VAL A 118 29.91 -11.46 -1.21
CA VAL A 118 30.65 -11.32 -2.46
C VAL A 118 31.96 -10.57 -2.15
N ASN A 119 33.06 -11.30 -2.00
CA ASN A 119 34.41 -10.70 -1.91
C ASN A 119 34.89 -10.33 -3.32
N LEU A 120 34.32 -9.26 -3.88
CA LEU A 120 34.75 -8.73 -5.17
C LEU A 120 35.49 -7.39 -4.97
N PRO A 121 36.79 -7.33 -5.30
CA PRO A 121 37.44 -6.04 -5.49
C PRO A 121 36.71 -5.30 -6.63
N ASN A 122 36.23 -4.08 -6.35
CA ASN A 122 35.52 -3.18 -7.28
C ASN A 122 34.01 -3.43 -7.52
N PHE A 123 33.32 -4.23 -6.70
CA PHE A 123 31.86 -4.29 -6.77
C PHE A 123 31.22 -2.98 -6.32
N SER A 124 30.39 -2.38 -7.18
CA SER A 124 29.58 -1.21 -6.86
C SER A 124 28.13 -1.62 -6.65
N PRO A 125 27.55 -1.43 -5.45
CA PRO A 125 26.14 -1.73 -5.16
C PRO A 125 25.13 -1.08 -6.11
N TYR A 126 25.55 0.02 -6.74
CA TYR A 126 24.74 0.88 -7.60
C TYR A 126 24.81 0.50 -9.10
N LEU A 127 25.68 -0.43 -9.48
CA LEU A 127 25.79 -0.89 -10.87
C LEU A 127 24.94 -2.15 -11.05
N ILE A 128 24.03 -2.11 -12.03
CA ILE A 128 23.36 -3.32 -12.52
C ILE A 128 24.31 -3.92 -13.57
N PRO A 129 24.48 -5.23 -13.63
CA PRO A 129 25.16 -5.87 -14.73
C PRO A 129 24.20 -6.12 -15.89
N SER A 130 24.82 -6.29 -17.04
CA SER A 130 24.19 -6.60 -18.31
C SER A 130 23.44 -7.92 -18.32
N LEU A 131 22.65 -8.10 -19.38
CA LEU A 131 21.93 -9.32 -19.72
C LEU A 131 22.87 -10.45 -20.19
N GLU A 132 23.75 -10.91 -19.32
CA GLU A 132 24.05 -12.35 -19.23
C GLU A 132 23.05 -12.96 -18.23
N PHE A 133 21.79 -12.81 -18.67
CA PHE A 133 20.46 -12.97 -18.09
C PHE A 133 20.19 -12.66 -16.60
N ILE A 134 21.01 -13.04 -15.62
CA ILE A 134 20.72 -12.76 -14.20
C ILE A 134 22.00 -12.56 -13.37
N ASN A 135 23.20 -12.66 -13.95
CA ASN A 135 24.42 -12.60 -13.15
C ASN A 135 24.73 -11.17 -12.66
N LEU A 136 24.35 -10.88 -11.40
CA LEU A 136 24.57 -9.61 -10.71
C LEU A 136 26.08 -9.26 -10.52
N LEU A 137 27.01 -10.14 -10.96
CA LEU A 137 28.46 -9.95 -10.90
C LEU A 137 29.11 -9.50 -12.22
N SER A 138 28.41 -9.44 -13.36
CA SER A 138 29.04 -9.24 -14.68
C SER A 138 28.44 -8.11 -15.51
N LEU A 139 28.81 -6.84 -15.23
CA LEU A 139 29.22 -5.83 -16.23
C LEU A 139 29.50 -4.42 -15.67
N SER A 140 30.33 -3.74 -16.47
CA SER A 140 30.79 -2.36 -16.47
C SER A 140 29.72 -1.33 -16.87
N ARG A 141 30.00 -0.05 -16.55
CA ARG A 141 29.12 1.15 -16.64
C ARG A 141 28.52 1.50 -18.02
N GLU A 142 28.78 0.75 -19.08
CA GLU A 142 28.56 1.21 -20.46
C GLU A 142 27.32 0.64 -21.18
N SER A 143 26.52 -0.23 -20.54
CA SER A 143 25.35 -0.85 -21.21
C SER A 143 24.06 -0.01 -21.10
N PRO A 144 23.40 0.38 -22.20
CA PRO A 144 22.11 1.10 -22.20
C PRO A 144 20.97 0.36 -21.47
N ILE A 145 21.09 -0.96 -21.33
CA ILE A 145 20.13 -1.81 -20.61
C ILE A 145 19.98 -1.43 -19.12
N LEU A 146 21.00 -0.76 -18.56
CA LEU A 146 21.05 -0.27 -17.19
C LEU A 146 19.88 0.66 -16.84
N TYR A 147 19.47 1.46 -17.81
CA TYR A 147 18.40 2.44 -17.64
C TYR A 147 17.00 1.81 -17.76
N ALA A 148 16.90 0.57 -18.26
CA ALA A 148 15.61 -0.10 -18.43
C ALA A 148 14.99 -0.55 -17.10
N PHE A 149 15.81 -0.96 -16.12
CA PHE A 149 15.31 -1.51 -14.84
C PHE A 149 14.54 -0.50 -13.99
N PRO A 150 15.01 0.74 -13.75
CA PRO A 150 14.23 1.77 -13.07
C PRO A 150 12.90 2.06 -13.76
N ILE A 151 12.88 2.08 -15.10
CA ILE A 151 11.66 2.28 -15.89
C ILE A 151 10.68 1.11 -15.73
N ILE A 152 11.17 -0.14 -15.75
CA ILE A 152 10.36 -1.34 -15.50
C ILE A 152 9.82 -1.34 -14.06
N SER A 153 10.63 -0.93 -13.07
CA SER A 153 10.21 -0.76 -11.68
C SER A 153 9.07 0.27 -11.58
N GLY A 154 9.20 1.40 -12.25
CA GLY A 154 8.15 2.41 -12.41
C GLY A 154 6.87 1.86 -13.01
N LEU A 155 6.99 1.20 -14.16
CA LEU A 155 5.86 0.62 -14.88
C LEU A 155 5.12 -0.43 -14.05
N THR A 156 5.85 -1.33 -13.40
CA THR A 156 5.25 -2.36 -12.52
C THR A 156 4.60 -1.73 -11.29
N THR A 157 5.18 -0.66 -10.73
CA THR A 157 4.57 0.10 -9.63
C THR A 157 3.28 0.78 -10.07
N PHE A 158 3.25 1.36 -11.28
CA PHE A 158 2.05 1.93 -11.87
C PHE A 158 0.96 0.88 -12.10
N LEU A 159 1.31 -0.26 -12.72
CA LEU A 159 0.36 -1.35 -12.95
C LEU A 159 -0.22 -1.89 -11.66
N TYR A 160 0.62 -2.12 -10.66
CA TYR A 160 0.18 -2.57 -9.33
C TYR A 160 -0.73 -1.53 -8.68
N SER A 161 -0.31 -0.26 -8.65
CA SER A 161 -1.10 0.85 -8.08
C SER A 161 -2.45 0.99 -8.78
N ARG A 162 -2.51 0.82 -10.10
CA ARG A 162 -3.76 0.88 -10.86
C ARG A 162 -4.74 -0.21 -10.48
N LEU A 163 -4.24 -1.41 -10.14
CA LEU A 163 -5.09 -2.53 -9.71
C LEU A 163 -5.64 -2.32 -8.29
N THR A 164 -4.85 -1.72 -7.41
CA THR A 164 -5.19 -1.59 -5.98
C THR A 164 -5.80 -0.24 -5.61
N MET A 165 -5.63 0.81 -6.42
CA MET A 165 -6.15 2.15 -6.14
C MET A 165 -7.68 2.16 -6.23
N THR A 166 -8.33 2.64 -5.18
CA THR A 166 -9.80 2.63 -5.07
C THR A 166 -10.40 4.02 -5.27
N ASP A 167 -9.74 5.07 -4.80
CA ASP A 167 -10.27 6.44 -4.79
C ASP A 167 -9.85 7.24 -6.04
N PRO A 168 -10.80 7.72 -6.87
CA PRO A 168 -10.51 8.58 -8.02
C PRO A 168 -9.92 9.94 -7.67
N ASN A 169 -10.11 10.42 -6.43
CA ASN A 169 -9.52 11.68 -5.98
C ASN A 169 -7.99 11.55 -5.78
N GLN A 170 -7.46 10.32 -5.74
CA GLN A 170 -6.04 10.03 -5.58
C GLN A 170 -5.33 9.76 -6.92
N LYS A 171 -5.90 10.21 -8.06
CA LYS A 171 -5.25 10.10 -9.38
C LYS A 171 -3.84 10.70 -9.41
N THR A 172 -3.59 11.78 -8.69
CA THR A 172 -2.24 12.34 -8.58
C THR A 172 -1.27 11.32 -8.01
N LEU A 173 -1.67 10.59 -6.96
CA LEU A 173 -0.85 9.54 -6.34
C LEU A 173 -0.57 8.39 -7.31
N LEU A 174 -1.55 8.05 -8.16
CA LEU A 174 -1.43 6.98 -9.17
C LEU A 174 -0.29 7.23 -10.15
N TYR A 175 -0.02 8.49 -10.52
CA TYR A 175 1.03 8.85 -11.48
C TYR A 175 2.30 9.32 -10.78
N LEU A 176 2.17 10.11 -9.71
CA LEU A 176 3.29 10.71 -9.00
C LEU A 176 4.15 9.65 -8.31
N MET A 177 3.53 8.67 -7.63
CA MET A 177 4.30 7.67 -6.87
C MET A 177 5.14 6.78 -7.79
N PRO A 178 4.61 6.21 -8.89
CA PRO A 178 5.44 5.48 -9.84
C PRO A 178 6.56 6.33 -10.44
N ALA A 179 6.27 7.60 -10.79
CA ALA A 179 7.29 8.51 -11.32
C ALA A 179 8.40 8.78 -10.29
N LEU A 180 8.03 9.03 -9.04
CA LEU A 180 8.97 9.23 -7.94
C LEU A 180 9.82 7.99 -7.68
N ILE A 181 9.19 6.80 -7.59
CA ILE A 181 9.91 5.54 -7.39
C ILE A 181 10.84 5.24 -8.56
N THR A 182 10.45 5.56 -9.80
CA THR A 182 11.31 5.45 -10.99
C THR A 182 12.54 6.33 -10.84
N TYR A 183 12.35 7.61 -10.47
CA TYR A 183 13.43 8.56 -10.26
C TYR A 183 14.38 8.12 -9.13
N LEU A 184 13.82 7.69 -7.99
CA LEU A 184 14.61 7.20 -6.86
C LEU A 184 15.36 5.90 -7.20
N SER A 185 14.77 5.03 -8.05
CA SER A 185 15.40 3.77 -8.46
C SER A 185 16.72 3.98 -9.22
N PHE A 186 16.94 5.13 -9.87
CA PHE A 186 18.25 5.45 -10.46
C PHE A 186 19.36 5.67 -9.43
N ASN A 187 19.00 5.97 -8.18
CA ASN A 187 19.94 6.26 -7.09
C ASN A 187 20.05 5.09 -6.10
N PHE A 188 19.32 4.00 -6.32
CA PHE A 188 19.28 2.85 -5.42
C PHE A 188 20.13 1.69 -5.91
N PRO A 189 20.57 0.79 -5.00
CA PRO A 189 21.26 -0.42 -5.37
C PRO A 189 20.46 -1.26 -6.38
N ALA A 190 21.15 -1.79 -7.39
CA ALA A 190 20.58 -2.59 -8.47
C ALA A 190 19.66 -3.72 -7.97
N GLY A 191 20.16 -4.45 -6.98
CA GLY A 191 19.44 -5.55 -6.35
C GLY A 191 18.16 -5.11 -5.65
N LEU A 192 18.09 -3.88 -5.14
CA LEU A 192 16.88 -3.35 -4.50
C LEU A 192 15.80 -3.08 -5.55
N VAL A 193 16.19 -2.52 -6.70
CA VAL A 193 15.27 -2.24 -7.81
C VAL A 193 14.74 -3.56 -8.39
N LEU A 194 15.59 -4.58 -8.52
CA LEU A 194 15.19 -5.93 -8.92
C LEU A 194 14.19 -6.53 -7.92
N TYR A 195 14.52 -6.48 -6.63
CA TYR A 195 13.63 -6.94 -5.57
C TYR A 195 12.26 -6.25 -5.60
N TRP A 196 12.24 -4.92 -5.74
CA TRP A 196 11.01 -4.12 -5.82
C TRP A 196 10.16 -4.51 -7.02
N THR A 197 10.79 -4.64 -8.19
CA THR A 197 10.14 -5.04 -9.43
C THR A 197 9.52 -6.42 -9.30
N MET A 198 10.29 -7.40 -8.78
CA MET A 198 9.79 -8.75 -8.58
C MET A 198 8.64 -8.79 -7.57
N ASN A 199 8.73 -8.02 -6.49
CA ASN A 199 7.65 -7.91 -5.52
C ASN A 199 6.36 -7.34 -6.13
N ASN A 200 6.46 -6.32 -7.00
CA ASN A 200 5.29 -5.79 -7.72
C ASN A 200 4.66 -6.85 -8.64
N LEU A 201 5.48 -7.57 -9.42
CA LEU A 201 4.99 -8.63 -10.32
C LEU A 201 4.28 -9.74 -9.56
N LEU A 202 4.87 -10.21 -8.45
CA LEU A 202 4.24 -11.20 -7.58
C LEU A 202 2.95 -10.67 -6.94
N SER A 203 2.91 -9.38 -6.57
CA SER A 203 1.72 -8.75 -6.00
C SER A 203 0.58 -8.63 -7.01
N ILE A 204 0.90 -8.30 -8.26
CA ILE A 204 -0.04 -8.30 -9.38
C ILE A 204 -0.60 -9.71 -9.59
N GLY A 205 0.27 -10.73 -9.66
CA GLY A 205 -0.16 -12.13 -9.77
C GLY A 205 -1.07 -12.56 -8.61
N GLN A 206 -0.68 -12.23 -7.38
CA GLN A 206 -1.48 -12.49 -6.18
C GLN A 206 -2.84 -11.80 -6.24
N HIS A 207 -2.89 -10.53 -6.71
CA HIS A 207 -4.13 -9.79 -6.86
C HIS A 207 -5.10 -10.49 -7.82
N TYR A 208 -4.62 -10.98 -8.96
CA TYR A 208 -5.44 -11.73 -9.91
C TYR A 208 -5.91 -13.07 -9.33
N LEU A 209 -5.06 -13.80 -8.61
CA LEU A 209 -5.45 -15.04 -7.96
C LEU A 209 -6.60 -14.81 -6.95
N VAL A 210 -6.43 -13.85 -6.04
CA VAL A 210 -7.42 -13.55 -4.99
C VAL A 210 -8.71 -12.98 -5.58
N SER A 211 -8.61 -12.07 -6.56
CA SER A 211 -9.78 -11.42 -7.17
C SER A 211 -10.56 -12.37 -8.09
N GLY A 212 -9.86 -13.22 -8.84
CA GLY A 212 -10.46 -14.23 -9.72
C GLY A 212 -11.19 -15.32 -8.96
N LEU A 213 -10.64 -15.78 -7.82
CA LEU A 213 -11.26 -16.79 -6.95
C LEU A 213 -12.60 -16.34 -6.34
N LYS A 214 -12.78 -15.03 -6.09
CA LYS A 214 -13.98 -14.50 -5.42
C LYS A 214 -15.08 -14.04 -6.37
N ARG A 215 -14.77 -13.76 -7.65
CA ARG A 215 -15.77 -13.39 -8.66
C ARG A 215 -16.77 -14.52 -8.98
N GLY A 216 -16.45 -15.76 -8.60
CA GLY A 216 -17.36 -16.91 -8.69
C GLY A 216 -18.26 -17.14 -7.46
N LYS A 217 -18.13 -16.34 -6.38
CA LYS A 217 -18.88 -16.55 -5.12
C LYS A 217 -19.76 -15.39 -4.67
N GLU A 218 -19.62 -14.21 -5.27
CA GLU A 218 -20.42 -13.03 -4.91
C GLU A 218 -21.56 -12.83 -5.92
N ALA A 219 -22.74 -13.37 -5.58
CA ALA A 219 -24.02 -12.95 -6.16
C ALA A 219 -24.21 -11.44 -5.96
N PRO A 220 -24.96 -10.74 -6.84
CA PRO A 220 -25.06 -9.29 -6.83
C PRO A 220 -25.52 -8.80 -5.45
N VAL A 221 -24.77 -7.85 -4.90
CA VAL A 221 -25.14 -7.12 -3.68
C VAL A 221 -26.55 -6.57 -3.88
N LYS A 222 -27.48 -6.99 -3.02
CA LYS A 222 -28.87 -6.53 -3.02
C LYS A 222 -28.88 -5.00 -2.90
N ALA A 223 -29.31 -4.33 -3.96
CA ALA A 223 -29.81 -2.98 -3.86
C ALA A 223 -31.02 -3.00 -2.92
N GLY A 224 -31.03 -2.12 -1.91
CA GLY A 224 -32.19 -1.91 -1.05
C GLY A 224 -31.90 -2.09 0.44
N THR A 225 -31.39 -1.03 1.06
CA THR A 225 -32.00 -0.58 2.31
C THR A 225 -32.14 0.92 2.16
N GLU A 226 -33.34 1.33 1.78
CA GLU A 226 -33.75 2.72 1.81
C GLU A 226 -33.44 3.29 3.19
N ILE A 227 -32.61 4.32 3.22
CA ILE A 227 -32.41 5.11 4.41
C ILE A 227 -33.69 5.93 4.54
N ASP A 228 -34.64 5.46 5.35
CA ASP A 228 -35.85 6.19 5.73
C ASP A 228 -35.44 7.54 6.32
N GLY A 229 -35.63 8.59 5.53
CA GLY A 229 -35.31 9.98 5.86
C GLY A 229 -36.25 10.62 6.89
N SER A 230 -37.12 9.85 7.55
CA SER A 230 -38.19 10.41 8.39
C SER A 230 -37.88 10.53 9.90
N LYS A 231 -36.69 10.14 10.39
CA LYS A 231 -36.41 10.13 11.85
C LYS A 231 -35.31 11.04 12.40
N VAL A 232 -34.72 11.94 11.60
CA VAL A 232 -33.69 12.88 12.11
C VAL A 232 -34.25 14.29 12.40
N GLY A 233 -35.54 14.55 12.13
CA GLY A 233 -36.13 15.88 12.18
C GLY A 233 -36.90 16.31 13.44
N ALA A 234 -36.94 15.52 14.53
CA ALA A 234 -37.90 15.76 15.62
C ALA A 234 -37.32 15.87 17.04
N LYS A 235 -36.06 16.31 17.21
CA LYS A 235 -35.49 16.49 18.57
C LYS A 235 -34.72 17.78 18.85
N SER A 236 -34.87 18.82 18.03
CA SER A 236 -34.17 20.10 18.22
C SER A 236 -35.07 21.34 18.25
N LYS A 237 -36.38 21.20 18.43
CA LYS A 237 -37.30 22.34 18.60
C LYS A 237 -38.35 22.07 19.68
N GLU A 238 -37.91 21.89 20.92
CA GLU A 238 -38.83 21.93 22.06
C GLU A 238 -38.11 22.41 23.33
N GLU A 239 -37.38 23.53 23.21
CA GLU A 239 -36.91 24.27 24.39
C GLU A 239 -36.69 25.73 24.03
N LYS A 240 -37.78 26.42 23.68
CA LYS A 240 -37.86 27.89 23.72
C LYS A 240 -39.32 28.32 23.61
N ASN A 241 -39.74 29.10 24.61
CA ASN A 241 -41.00 29.83 24.77
C ASN A 241 -42.12 29.10 25.53
N ASN A 242 -42.21 29.39 26.82
CA ASN A 242 -43.51 29.67 27.43
C ASN A 242 -43.44 31.03 28.18
N PRO A 243 -44.35 32.00 27.94
CA PRO A 243 -44.33 33.30 28.59
C PRO A 243 -45.26 33.40 29.81
N LYS A 244 -44.74 34.10 30.84
CA LYS A 244 -45.38 35.01 31.81
C LYS A 244 -46.60 34.57 32.65
N GLU A 245 -46.42 34.64 33.96
CA GLU A 245 -47.18 35.39 35.01
C GLU A 245 -46.92 34.69 36.36
N GLY A 246 -46.63 35.28 37.51
CA GLY A 246 -46.72 36.64 38.03
C GLY A 246 -47.05 36.52 39.53
N LYS A 247 -46.48 37.42 40.37
CA LYS A 247 -46.75 37.64 41.83
C LYS A 247 -46.05 36.68 42.81
N LYS A 248 -45.59 37.09 43.99
CA LYS A 248 -45.23 38.35 44.69
C LYS A 248 -44.84 37.90 46.12
N LYS A 249 -43.91 38.62 46.78
CA LYS A 249 -43.69 38.64 48.26
C LYS A 249 -43.12 37.34 48.84
N GLU A 250 -42.36 37.28 49.93
CA GLU A 250 -41.88 38.17 51.00
C GLU A 250 -40.71 37.36 51.59
N GLY A 251 -39.52 37.92 51.84
CA GLY A 251 -39.21 38.35 53.20
C GLY A 251 -38.05 37.55 53.84
N LYS A 252 -36.98 38.29 54.15
CA LYS A 252 -36.20 38.27 55.40
C LYS A 252 -35.40 37.02 55.85
N LYS A 253 -34.17 37.38 56.31
CA LYS A 253 -33.30 36.75 57.33
C LYS A 253 -32.51 35.54 56.82
N LYS A 254 -31.22 35.40 57.11
CA LYS A 254 -30.30 36.11 57.99
C LYS A 254 -28.87 35.80 57.50
#